data_AF-A0A7C5V556-F1
#
_entry.id   AF-A0A7C5V556-F1
#
_cell.length_a   1.000
_cell.length_b   1.000
_cell.length_c   1.000
_cell.angle_alpha   90.00
_cell.angle_beta   90.00
_cell.angle_gamma   90.00
#
_symmetry.space_group_name_H-M   'P 1'
#
loop_
_entity.id
_entity.type
_entity.pdbx_description
1 polymer ?
#
loop_
_entity_poly.entity_id
_entity_poly.type
_entity_poly.pdbx_seq_one_letter_code
_entity_poly.pdbx_strand_id
1 'polypeptide(L)'
;IFDAQGQERKDYERVTLALDNSDYIVTPDEQGRFEFSRLPAGLYTVLATLEGGAPLPFVADLREKKVADLRIALTPPALQAQTPGVVKGKVVVLGDDDQPLENAEGVKVGIGGTQLIAMTAPDGSFKIEQVPPGTYTIVATREGYEPARQEGVDVQPGQTVDIGELTIEPKRDYPRVVATDPPDGTKDVTVGFELPIKIRFSKTMDADSVRKAIRIEPEANYRLAIGAGSHPEAADHVAVVVLNNDDENRPIRYNTRYVVVVGREAADASGLRMRQEYRFSFVTGAPGIFKTRPADGEMNAPNLPIVVFFNTKIQPESFNLNTVRFRPRLDVDPQFIFDTDARTGWTIVRILARLEPERTYTVTIGRGVRSATNQPLSNTPYTWRFRIQAPPQVVPVEPPVVR
;
A
#
# COMPACT_ATOMS: atom_id res chain seq x y z
N ILE A 1 -24.98 -41.31 28.12
CA ILE A 1 -23.50 -41.25 28.21
C ILE A 1 -23.05 -42.52 28.91
N PHE A 2 -21.97 -43.17 28.50
CA PHE A 2 -21.50 -44.40 29.17
C PHE A 2 -20.16 -44.16 29.82
N ASP A 3 -19.97 -44.49 31.10
CA ASP A 3 -18.65 -44.38 31.73
C ASP A 3 -17.65 -45.44 31.24
N ALA A 4 -16.42 -45.37 31.74
CA ALA A 4 -15.34 -46.27 31.37
C ALA A 4 -15.62 -47.76 31.68
N GLN A 5 -16.64 -48.04 32.50
CA GLN A 5 -17.11 -49.38 32.86
C GLN A 5 -18.37 -49.79 32.07
N GLY A 6 -18.82 -48.96 31.12
CA GLY A 6 -20.00 -49.20 30.31
C GLY A 6 -21.32 -48.93 31.02
N GLN A 7 -21.31 -48.27 32.19
CA GLN A 7 -22.53 -47.90 32.92
C GLN A 7 -23.11 -46.59 32.40
N GLU A 8 -24.44 -46.53 32.29
CA GLU A 8 -25.13 -45.35 31.79
C GLU A 8 -25.11 -44.21 32.84
N ARG A 9 -24.66 -43.03 32.43
CA ARG A 9 -24.70 -41.78 33.19
C ARG A 9 -25.67 -40.78 32.56
N LYS A 10 -26.40 -40.09 33.43
CA LYS A 10 -27.40 -39.06 33.12
C LYS A 10 -26.88 -37.63 33.36
N ASP A 11 -25.63 -37.39 32.98
CA ASP A 11 -24.95 -36.09 33.16
C ASP A 11 -24.89 -35.36 31.82
N TYR A 12 -26.07 -34.99 31.31
CA TYR A 12 -26.22 -34.43 29.95
C TYR A 12 -25.90 -32.93 29.85
N GLU A 13 -25.80 -32.22 30.97
CA GLU A 13 -25.45 -30.79 31.01
C GLU A 13 -24.06 -30.50 30.44
N ARG A 14 -23.20 -31.52 30.44
CA ARG A 14 -21.82 -31.47 29.94
C ARG A 14 -21.70 -31.84 28.46
N VAL A 15 -22.83 -32.06 27.79
CA VAL A 15 -22.88 -32.40 26.36
C VAL A 15 -23.33 -31.19 25.56
N THR A 16 -22.58 -30.87 24.51
CA THR A 16 -22.96 -29.86 23.52
C THR A 16 -23.11 -30.53 22.16
N LEU A 17 -24.22 -30.26 21.49
CA LEU A 17 -24.48 -30.71 20.12
C LEU A 17 -24.49 -29.48 19.21
N ALA A 18 -23.67 -29.50 18.17
CA ALA A 18 -23.61 -28.45 17.17
C ALA A 18 -23.87 -29.00 15.77
N LEU A 19 -24.48 -28.22 14.88
CA LEU A 19 -24.51 -28.56 13.46
C LEU A 19 -23.28 -27.96 12.77
N ASP A 20 -22.53 -28.82 12.07
CA ASP A 20 -21.31 -28.44 11.37
C ASP A 20 -21.56 -27.29 10.39
N ASN A 21 -20.62 -26.33 10.35
CA ASN A 21 -20.72 -25.08 9.58
C ASN A 21 -21.99 -24.23 9.85
N SER A 22 -22.52 -24.24 11.08
CA SER A 22 -23.65 -23.39 11.48
C SER A 22 -23.56 -22.95 12.94
N ASP A 23 -24.40 -21.97 13.31
CA ASP A 23 -24.51 -21.46 14.68
C ASP A 23 -25.51 -22.24 15.55
N TYR A 24 -26.10 -23.32 15.02
CA TYR A 24 -27.06 -24.13 15.77
C TYR A 24 -26.32 -24.97 16.80
N ILE A 25 -26.52 -24.62 18.08
CA ILE A 25 -25.95 -25.32 19.24
C ILE A 25 -27.08 -25.60 20.23
N VAL A 26 -27.15 -26.83 20.73
CA VAL A 26 -28.11 -27.25 21.75
C VAL A 26 -27.44 -28.11 22.81
N THR A 27 -27.91 -27.97 24.05
CA THR A 27 -27.60 -28.87 25.16
C THR A 27 -28.78 -29.81 25.35
N PRO A 28 -28.58 -31.13 25.49
CA PRO A 28 -29.69 -32.05 25.74
C PRO A 28 -30.39 -31.76 27.08
N ASP A 29 -31.68 -32.08 27.18
CA ASP A 29 -32.46 -31.97 28.41
C ASP A 29 -32.01 -32.99 29.49
N GLU A 30 -32.59 -32.91 30.69
CA GLU A 30 -32.32 -33.83 31.80
C GLU A 30 -32.60 -35.32 31.47
N GLN A 31 -33.37 -35.58 30.42
CA GLN A 31 -33.66 -36.92 29.91
C GLN A 31 -32.81 -37.29 28.68
N GLY A 32 -31.85 -36.45 28.29
CA GLY A 32 -30.92 -36.65 27.18
C GLY A 32 -31.52 -36.38 25.80
N ARG A 33 -32.67 -35.72 25.72
CA ARG A 33 -33.33 -35.37 24.46
C ARG A 33 -32.83 -34.03 23.94
N PHE A 34 -32.75 -33.90 22.63
CA PHE A 34 -32.35 -32.67 21.95
C PHE A 34 -33.13 -32.54 20.64
N GLU A 35 -33.27 -31.31 20.14
CA GLU A 35 -33.94 -31.04 18.87
C GLU A 35 -33.26 -29.88 18.15
N PHE A 36 -32.97 -30.07 16.86
CA PHE A 36 -32.68 -28.98 15.94
C PHE A 36 -33.90 -28.75 15.04
N SER A 37 -34.58 -27.61 15.22
CA SER A 37 -35.81 -27.30 14.51
C SER A 37 -35.60 -26.27 13.40
N ARG A 38 -36.52 -26.25 12.43
CA ARG A 38 -36.52 -25.33 11.26
C ARG A 38 -35.31 -25.47 10.33
N LEU A 39 -34.81 -26.69 10.18
CA LEU A 39 -33.77 -27.00 9.21
C LEU A 39 -34.37 -27.24 7.81
N PRO A 40 -33.77 -26.71 6.73
CA PRO A 40 -34.08 -27.09 5.37
C PRO A 40 -33.89 -28.59 5.09
N ALA A 41 -34.43 -29.08 3.97
CA ALA A 41 -34.10 -30.42 3.49
C ALA A 41 -32.62 -30.46 3.08
N GLY A 42 -31.86 -31.42 3.63
CA GLY A 42 -30.41 -31.48 3.43
C GLY A 42 -29.75 -32.63 4.18
N LEU A 43 -28.46 -32.82 3.92
CA LEU A 43 -27.61 -33.74 4.67
C LEU A 43 -26.84 -32.93 5.72
N TYR A 44 -26.98 -33.29 6.99
CA TYR A 44 -26.41 -32.57 8.12
C TYR A 44 -25.42 -33.43 8.87
N THR A 45 -24.32 -32.81 9.31
CA THR A 45 -23.39 -33.40 10.27
C THR A 45 -23.60 -32.74 11.63
N VAL A 46 -24.04 -33.52 12.61
CA VAL A 46 -24.14 -33.13 14.02
C VAL A 46 -22.83 -33.49 14.71
N LEU A 47 -22.14 -32.49 15.25
CA LEU A 47 -20.96 -32.64 16.09
C LEU A 47 -21.39 -32.72 17.56
N ALA A 48 -21.20 -33.88 18.17
CA ALA A 48 -21.51 -34.10 19.57
C ALA A 48 -20.24 -34.08 20.41
N THR A 49 -20.19 -33.20 21.39
CA THR A 49 -19.03 -32.98 22.26
C THR A 49 -19.44 -33.22 23.70
N LEU A 50 -18.73 -34.12 24.38
CA LEU A 50 -18.77 -34.21 25.83
C LEU A 50 -17.58 -33.42 26.38
N GLU A 51 -17.80 -32.60 27.41
CA GLU A 51 -16.78 -31.74 28.02
C GLU A 51 -15.45 -32.47 28.22
N GLY A 52 -14.36 -31.89 27.70
CA GLY A 52 -13.01 -32.46 27.73
C GLY A 52 -12.72 -33.51 26.64
N GLY A 53 -13.69 -33.85 25.79
CA GLY A 53 -13.54 -34.78 24.66
C GLY A 53 -13.48 -34.09 23.30
N ALA A 54 -13.02 -34.82 22.29
CA ALA A 54 -13.09 -34.36 20.89
C ALA A 54 -14.54 -34.46 20.35
N PRO A 55 -14.97 -33.54 19.46
CA PRO A 55 -16.27 -33.62 18.82
C PRO A 55 -16.38 -34.88 17.96
N LEU A 56 -17.48 -35.63 18.12
CA LEU A 56 -17.79 -36.81 17.32
C LEU A 56 -18.87 -36.48 16.27
N PRO A 57 -18.66 -36.79 14.98
CA PRO A 57 -19.62 -36.49 13.93
C PRO A 57 -20.70 -37.57 13.79
N PHE A 58 -21.94 -37.14 13.62
CA PHE A 58 -23.11 -37.98 13.35
C PHE A 58 -23.90 -37.41 12.17
N VAL A 59 -24.33 -38.26 11.24
CA VAL A 59 -25.02 -37.80 10.03
C VAL A 59 -26.54 -37.91 10.21
N ALA A 60 -27.24 -36.81 9.95
CA ALA A 60 -28.69 -36.75 9.84
C ALA A 60 -29.11 -36.40 8.39
N ASP A 61 -29.86 -37.29 7.76
CA ASP A 61 -30.34 -37.10 6.39
C ASP A 61 -31.82 -36.68 6.38
N LEU A 62 -32.06 -35.41 6.04
CA LEU A 62 -33.38 -34.80 5.89
C LEU A 62 -33.78 -34.59 4.42
N ARG A 63 -33.05 -35.15 3.45
CA ARG A 63 -33.36 -34.95 2.01
C ARG A 63 -34.73 -35.50 1.62
N GLU A 64 -35.13 -36.62 2.22
CA GLU A 64 -36.41 -37.30 1.93
C GLU A 64 -37.31 -37.44 3.16
N LYS A 65 -36.93 -36.86 4.30
CA LYS A 65 -37.61 -37.04 5.60
C LYS A 65 -37.84 -35.70 6.27
N LYS A 66 -38.99 -35.56 6.96
CA LYS A 66 -39.31 -34.38 7.77
C LYS A 66 -38.62 -34.39 9.15
N VAL A 67 -38.23 -35.56 9.63
CA VAL A 67 -37.56 -35.78 10.92
C VAL A 67 -36.51 -36.87 10.75
N ALA A 68 -35.34 -36.69 11.33
CA ALA A 68 -34.27 -37.69 11.39
C ALA A 68 -33.93 -37.96 12.86
N ASP A 69 -34.16 -39.20 13.30
CA ASP A 69 -33.83 -39.62 14.67
C ASP A 69 -32.34 -39.94 14.79
N LEU A 70 -31.67 -39.33 15.77
CA LEU A 70 -30.28 -39.58 16.10
C LEU A 70 -30.17 -40.18 17.50
N ARG A 71 -29.50 -41.33 17.60
CA ARG A 71 -29.06 -41.90 18.88
C ARG A 71 -27.57 -41.71 19.01
N ILE A 72 -27.17 -40.88 19.96
CA ILE A 72 -25.78 -40.49 20.17
C ILE A 72 -25.29 -41.14 21.47
N ALA A 73 -24.32 -42.02 21.34
CA ALA A 73 -23.60 -42.58 22.47
C ALA A 73 -22.24 -41.88 22.58
N LEU A 74 -22.08 -41.07 23.62
CA LEU A 74 -20.80 -40.49 23.99
C LEU A 74 -20.22 -41.31 25.13
N THR A 75 -19.00 -41.77 24.93
CA THR A 75 -18.12 -42.22 26.00
C THR A 75 -17.36 -40.97 26.44
N PRO A 76 -17.27 -40.65 27.75
CA PRO A 76 -16.26 -39.73 28.23
C PRO A 76 -14.95 -40.14 27.57
N PRO A 77 -14.16 -39.20 27.02
CA PRO A 77 -12.79 -39.53 26.72
C PRO A 77 -12.27 -40.23 27.98
N ALA A 78 -11.55 -41.34 27.80
CA ALA A 78 -10.75 -41.80 28.92
C ALA A 78 -10.03 -40.54 29.38
N LEU A 79 -10.37 -40.04 30.57
CA LEU A 79 -9.46 -39.24 31.34
C LEU A 79 -8.30 -40.21 31.54
N GLN A 80 -7.45 -40.36 30.51
CA GLN A 80 -6.05 -40.24 30.76
C GLN A 80 -6.01 -38.95 31.56
N ALA A 81 -5.92 -39.10 32.87
CA ALA A 81 -5.40 -38.08 33.73
C ALA A 81 -3.98 -37.85 33.20
N GLN A 82 -3.88 -37.21 32.04
CA GLN A 82 -2.65 -36.68 31.55
C GLN A 82 -2.39 -35.60 32.55
N THR A 83 -1.39 -35.85 33.39
CA THR A 83 -0.95 -34.91 34.39
C THR A 83 -0.83 -33.57 33.69
N PRO A 84 -1.60 -32.55 34.08
CA PRO A 84 -1.53 -31.28 33.39
C PRO A 84 -0.12 -30.71 33.51
N GLY A 85 0.34 -30.06 32.44
CA GLY A 85 1.60 -29.35 32.44
C GLY A 85 1.50 -27.99 33.13
N VAL A 86 2.65 -27.34 33.22
CA VAL A 86 2.81 -25.97 33.71
C VAL A 86 3.58 -25.19 32.65
N VAL A 87 3.12 -24.00 32.30
CA VAL A 87 3.89 -23.05 31.47
C VAL A 87 4.35 -21.92 32.36
N LYS A 88 5.65 -21.61 32.35
CA LYS A 88 6.23 -20.47 33.06
C LYS A 88 7.15 -19.68 32.13
N GLY A 89 7.45 -18.46 32.53
CA GLY A 89 8.40 -17.60 31.82
C GLY A 89 8.43 -16.22 32.44
N LYS A 90 9.03 -15.28 31.71
CA LYS A 90 9.13 -13.88 32.11
C LYS A 90 8.68 -12.98 30.97
N VAL A 91 7.91 -11.94 31.29
CA VAL A 91 7.61 -10.87 30.34
C VAL A 91 8.53 -9.69 30.63
N VAL A 92 9.24 -9.24 29.61
CA VAL A 92 9.99 -7.99 29.63
C VAL A 92 9.12 -6.93 28.98
N VAL A 93 9.00 -5.79 29.65
CA VAL A 93 8.17 -4.69 29.21
C VAL A 93 9.07 -3.52 28.89
N LEU A 94 9.10 -3.06 27.65
CA LEU A 94 9.91 -1.90 27.28
C LEU A 94 9.17 -0.58 27.50
N GLY A 95 9.89 0.47 27.91
CA GLY A 95 9.42 1.84 27.95
C GLY A 95 9.49 2.53 26.58
N ASP A 96 9.16 3.82 26.56
CA ASP A 96 9.24 4.65 25.35
C ASP A 96 10.68 4.90 24.86
N ASP A 97 11.66 4.69 25.74
CA ASP A 97 13.10 4.78 25.49
C ASP A 97 13.74 3.44 25.09
N ASP A 98 12.91 2.43 24.79
CA ASP A 98 13.32 1.06 24.49
C ASP A 98 14.08 0.36 25.65
N GLN A 99 14.01 0.90 26.88
CA GLN A 99 14.60 0.27 28.07
C GLN A 99 13.56 -0.59 28.81
N PRO A 100 13.97 -1.71 29.43
CA PRO A 100 13.08 -2.48 30.29
C PRO A 100 12.57 -1.65 31.47
N LEU A 101 11.25 -1.64 31.67
CA LEU A 101 10.63 -1.10 32.87
C LEU A 101 10.92 -2.00 34.07
N GLU A 102 11.17 -1.39 35.22
CA GLU A 102 11.37 -2.13 36.48
C GLU A 102 10.13 -2.93 36.90
N ASN A 103 8.93 -2.45 36.53
CA ASN A 103 7.66 -3.10 36.86
C ASN A 103 6.97 -3.64 35.60
N ALA A 104 6.96 -4.97 35.48
CA ALA A 104 6.29 -5.71 34.43
C ALA A 104 4.95 -6.34 34.90
N GLU A 105 4.42 -5.95 36.05
CA GLU A 105 3.14 -6.45 36.59
C GLU A 105 1.95 -6.12 35.67
N GLY A 106 0.92 -6.95 35.73
CA GLY A 106 -0.37 -6.70 35.09
C GLY A 106 -0.40 -6.97 33.59
N VAL A 107 0.61 -7.65 33.03
CA VAL A 107 0.55 -8.20 31.68
C VAL A 107 -0.27 -9.47 31.71
N LYS A 108 -1.31 -9.55 30.86
CA LYS A 108 -2.13 -10.74 30.69
C LYS A 108 -1.44 -11.69 29.73
N VAL A 109 -1.04 -12.86 30.24
CA VAL A 109 -0.47 -13.97 29.45
C VAL A 109 -1.52 -15.04 29.28
N GLY A 110 -1.81 -15.44 28.04
CA GLY A 110 -2.79 -16.48 27.71
C GLY A 110 -2.25 -17.55 26.78
N ILE A 111 -2.87 -18.73 26.83
CA ILE A 111 -2.55 -19.88 25.97
C ILE A 111 -3.63 -20.00 24.88
N GLY A 112 -3.25 -19.79 23.62
CA GLY A 112 -4.15 -19.85 22.47
C GLY A 112 -4.83 -21.22 22.37
N GLY A 113 -6.15 -21.23 22.14
CA GLY A 113 -6.96 -22.46 22.12
C GLY A 113 -7.45 -22.93 23.49
N THR A 114 -7.13 -22.22 24.57
CA THR A 114 -7.63 -22.49 25.93
C THR A 114 -8.23 -21.22 26.56
N GLN A 115 -8.85 -21.37 27.74
CA GLN A 115 -9.28 -20.24 28.57
C GLN A 115 -8.25 -19.88 29.66
N LEU A 116 -7.08 -20.52 29.66
CA LEU A 116 -6.06 -20.35 30.69
C LEU A 116 -5.32 -19.02 30.50
N ILE A 117 -5.27 -18.24 31.59
CA ILE A 117 -4.60 -16.95 31.66
C ILE A 117 -3.84 -16.80 32.98
N ALA A 118 -2.76 -16.02 32.97
CA ALA A 118 -2.07 -15.54 34.16
C ALA A 118 -1.77 -14.04 34.03
N MET A 119 -1.58 -13.39 35.17
CA MET A 119 -1.00 -12.04 35.24
C MET A 119 0.46 -12.16 35.66
N THR A 120 1.31 -11.32 35.09
CA THR A 120 2.71 -11.21 35.50
C THR A 120 2.85 -10.56 36.87
N ALA A 121 3.85 -11.00 37.63
CA ALA A 121 4.33 -10.35 38.84
C ALA A 121 5.17 -9.09 38.51
N PRO A 122 5.56 -8.26 39.51
CA PRO A 122 6.38 -7.06 39.27
C PRO A 122 7.70 -7.31 38.53
N ASP A 123 8.34 -8.45 38.78
CA ASP A 123 9.56 -8.88 38.09
C ASP A 123 9.31 -9.44 36.68
N GLY A 124 8.05 -9.47 36.23
CA GLY A 124 7.62 -10.00 34.94
C GLY A 124 7.38 -11.50 34.93
N SER A 125 7.65 -12.23 36.01
CA SER A 125 7.44 -13.67 36.06
C SER A 125 5.95 -14.03 35.98
N PHE A 126 5.63 -15.13 35.30
CA PHE A 126 4.29 -15.70 35.28
C PHE A 126 4.33 -17.22 35.32
N LYS A 127 3.22 -17.83 35.77
CA LYS A 127 3.02 -19.27 35.80
C LYS A 127 1.55 -19.58 35.48
N ILE A 128 1.33 -20.41 34.45
CA ILE A 128 0.02 -20.95 34.08
C ILE A 128 0.05 -22.44 34.41
N GLU A 129 -0.78 -22.86 35.34
CA GLU A 129 -0.92 -24.27 35.73
C GLU A 129 -2.09 -24.91 35.00
N GLN A 130 -2.22 -26.24 35.13
CA GLN A 130 -3.32 -27.01 34.56
C GLN A 130 -3.38 -26.94 33.01
N VAL A 131 -2.23 -26.83 32.35
CA VAL A 131 -2.16 -26.75 30.89
C VAL A 131 -2.31 -28.17 30.31
N PRO A 132 -3.36 -28.46 29.53
CA PRO A 132 -3.49 -29.76 28.89
C PRO A 132 -2.31 -30.01 27.94
N PRO A 133 -1.81 -31.25 27.81
CA PRO A 133 -0.73 -31.52 26.87
C PRO A 133 -1.11 -31.18 25.43
N GLY A 134 -0.16 -30.63 24.68
CA GLY A 134 -0.38 -30.13 23.33
C GLY A 134 0.60 -29.04 22.94
N THR A 135 0.51 -28.60 21.69
CA THR A 135 1.32 -27.50 21.15
C THR A 135 0.50 -26.22 21.06
N TYR A 136 1.01 -25.14 21.64
CA TYR A 136 0.26 -23.88 21.79
C TYR A 136 1.03 -22.66 21.29
N THR A 137 0.27 -21.57 21.11
CA THR A 137 0.80 -20.22 21.00
C THR A 137 0.56 -19.47 22.30
N ILE A 138 1.63 -18.95 22.92
CA ILE A 138 1.53 -18.11 24.11
C ILE A 138 1.46 -16.65 23.67
N VAL A 139 0.54 -15.88 24.26
CA VAL A 139 0.30 -14.49 23.90
C VAL A 139 0.37 -13.62 25.15
N ALA A 140 1.25 -12.63 25.17
CA ALA A 140 1.33 -11.61 26.22
C ALA A 140 0.68 -10.31 25.72
N THR A 141 -0.22 -9.75 26.52
CA THR A 141 -1.01 -8.56 26.16
C THR A 141 -1.09 -7.57 27.32
N ARG A 142 -0.93 -6.28 27.00
CA ARG A 142 -1.15 -5.17 27.92
C ARG A 142 -1.72 -3.99 27.15
N GLU A 143 -2.62 -3.23 27.78
CA GLU A 143 -3.18 -2.02 27.18
C GLU A 143 -2.07 -1.01 26.86
N GLY A 144 -2.10 -0.43 25.66
CA GLY A 144 -1.04 0.47 25.19
C GLY A 144 0.22 -0.22 24.64
N TYR A 145 0.26 -1.56 24.58
CA TYR A 145 1.42 -2.34 24.10
C TYR A 145 1.07 -3.23 22.91
N GLU A 146 2.05 -3.47 22.04
CA GLU A 146 1.96 -4.48 20.98
C GLU A 146 2.00 -5.88 21.59
N PRO A 147 1.13 -6.81 21.14
CA PRO A 147 1.09 -8.16 21.69
C PRO A 147 2.30 -8.98 21.25
N ALA A 148 2.98 -9.61 22.21
CA ALA A 148 4.04 -10.58 21.92
C ALA A 148 3.47 -12.00 21.79
N ARG A 149 4.03 -12.80 20.89
CA ARG A 149 3.60 -14.18 20.63
C ARG A 149 4.79 -15.12 20.55
N GLN A 150 4.61 -16.31 21.09
CA GLN A 150 5.54 -17.43 20.93
C GLN A 150 4.75 -18.66 20.48
N GLU A 151 5.02 -19.10 19.26
CA GLU A 151 4.36 -20.25 18.64
C GLU A 151 5.15 -21.53 18.87
N GLY A 152 4.49 -22.69 18.76
CA GLY A 152 5.15 -23.99 18.84
C GLY A 152 5.58 -24.40 20.25
N VAL A 153 4.94 -23.88 21.29
CA VAL A 153 5.22 -24.27 22.68
C VAL A 153 4.61 -25.63 22.95
N ASP A 154 5.44 -26.66 22.97
CA ASP A 154 5.02 -28.04 23.20
C ASP A 154 5.00 -28.37 24.70
N VAL A 155 3.83 -28.76 25.21
CA VAL A 155 3.58 -29.12 26.60
C VAL A 155 3.32 -30.62 26.68
N GLN A 156 4.25 -31.37 27.28
CA GLN A 156 4.07 -32.81 27.53
C GLN A 156 3.37 -33.08 28.88
N PRO A 157 2.76 -34.26 29.08
CA PRO A 157 2.10 -34.61 30.35
C PRO A 157 3.02 -34.44 31.57
N GLY A 158 2.59 -33.63 32.54
CA GLY A 158 3.25 -33.35 33.81
C GLY A 158 4.49 -32.46 33.70
N GLN A 159 4.82 -32.00 32.49
CA GLN A 159 6.00 -31.20 32.24
C GLN A 159 5.79 -29.76 32.68
N THR A 160 6.82 -29.16 33.27
CA THR A 160 6.94 -27.70 33.35
C THR A 160 7.75 -27.19 32.18
N VAL A 161 7.14 -26.38 31.32
CA VAL A 161 7.75 -25.73 30.16
C VAL A 161 8.11 -24.30 30.55
N ASP A 162 9.38 -23.95 30.40
CA ASP A 162 9.85 -22.56 30.50
C ASP A 162 9.99 -21.99 29.10
N ILE A 163 9.21 -20.95 28.78
CA ILE A 163 9.22 -20.35 27.45
C ILE A 163 10.30 -19.27 27.30
N GLY A 164 11.03 -18.96 28.39
CA GLY A 164 12.01 -17.89 28.42
C GLY A 164 11.37 -16.52 28.55
N GLU A 165 11.86 -15.56 27.77
CA GLU A 165 11.44 -14.16 27.83
C GLU A 165 10.52 -13.79 26.65
N LEU A 166 9.39 -13.16 26.97
CA LEU A 166 8.51 -12.49 26.01
C LEU A 166 8.63 -10.98 26.18
N THR A 167 9.08 -10.28 25.14
CA THR A 167 9.20 -8.82 25.18
C THR A 167 7.97 -8.16 24.56
N ILE A 168 7.28 -7.29 25.31
CA ILE A 168 6.23 -6.40 24.77
C ILE A 168 6.75 -4.96 24.67
N GLU A 169 6.36 -4.28 23.60
CA GLU A 169 6.77 -2.90 23.30
C GLU A 169 5.55 -1.97 23.32
N PRO A 170 5.69 -0.69 23.68
CA PRO A 170 4.59 0.27 23.59
C PRO A 170 4.06 0.37 22.15
N LYS A 171 2.75 0.55 22.00
CA LYS A 171 2.14 0.90 20.71
C LYS A 171 2.57 2.31 20.33
N ARG A 172 3.37 2.44 19.28
CA ARG A 172 3.80 3.73 18.74
C ARG A 172 3.22 3.96 17.35
N ASP A 173 2.76 5.18 17.09
CA ASP A 173 2.41 5.62 15.74
C ASP A 173 3.68 6.03 14.99
N TYR A 174 4.42 5.02 14.51
CA TYR A 174 5.63 5.20 13.73
C TYR A 174 5.34 5.98 12.43
N PRO A 175 6.22 6.91 12.03
CA PRO A 175 6.09 7.53 10.72
C PRO A 175 6.17 6.47 9.62
N ARG A 176 5.35 6.63 8.59
CA ARG A 176 5.35 5.78 7.40
C ARG A 176 5.00 6.59 6.17
N VAL A 177 5.38 6.09 4.99
CA VAL A 177 4.88 6.63 3.73
C VAL A 177 3.42 6.19 3.55
N VAL A 178 2.54 7.15 3.23
CA VAL A 178 1.10 6.91 3.01
C VAL A 178 0.68 7.08 1.56
N ALA A 179 1.47 7.79 0.75
CA ALA A 179 1.25 7.90 -0.69
C ALA A 179 2.53 8.36 -1.39
N THR A 180 2.67 7.96 -2.65
CA THR A 180 3.70 8.48 -3.55
C THR A 180 3.08 8.94 -4.86
N ASP A 181 3.71 9.92 -5.49
CA ASP A 181 3.41 10.37 -6.84
C ASP A 181 4.73 10.46 -7.62
N PRO A 182 4.98 9.60 -8.62
CA PRO A 182 4.08 8.56 -9.10
C PRO A 182 3.80 7.45 -8.05
N PRO A 183 2.62 6.81 -8.10
CA PRO A 183 2.34 5.60 -7.30
C PRO A 183 3.32 4.45 -7.60
N ASP A 184 3.46 3.51 -6.66
CA ASP A 184 4.31 2.33 -6.87
C ASP A 184 3.86 1.52 -8.11
N GLY A 185 4.84 1.08 -8.90
CA GLY A 185 4.66 0.31 -10.12
C GLY A 185 4.22 1.13 -11.34
N THR A 186 4.11 2.46 -11.23
CA THR A 186 3.68 3.31 -12.35
C THR A 186 4.62 3.14 -13.55
N LYS A 187 4.05 3.01 -14.74
CA LYS A 187 4.78 2.91 -16.01
C LYS A 187 4.59 4.17 -16.84
N ASP A 188 5.47 4.37 -17.81
CA ASP A 188 5.40 5.44 -18.80
C ASP A 188 5.32 6.85 -18.17
N VAL A 189 6.06 7.06 -17.08
CA VAL A 189 6.11 8.35 -16.40
C VAL A 189 6.75 9.38 -17.33
N THR A 190 6.00 10.42 -17.69
CA THR A 190 6.46 11.49 -18.58
C THR A 190 7.63 12.24 -17.98
N VAL A 191 8.77 12.17 -18.66
CA VAL A 191 9.95 12.97 -18.33
C VAL A 191 9.80 14.35 -18.98
N GLY A 192 9.49 15.37 -18.18
CA GLY A 192 9.51 16.78 -18.56
C GLY A 192 10.83 17.43 -18.17
N PHE A 193 10.92 18.77 -18.19
CA PHE A 193 12.16 19.49 -17.82
C PHE A 193 12.76 19.00 -16.50
N GLU A 194 11.87 18.69 -15.56
CA GLU A 194 12.15 18.01 -14.31
C GLU A 194 11.11 16.91 -14.12
N LEU A 195 11.43 15.92 -13.29
CA LEU A 195 10.52 14.86 -12.88
C LEU A 195 10.32 14.94 -11.35
N PRO A 196 9.25 15.59 -10.87
CA PRO A 196 8.94 15.62 -9.45
C PRO A 196 8.40 14.27 -8.99
N ILE A 197 8.90 13.82 -7.85
CA ILE A 197 8.48 12.63 -7.13
C ILE A 197 8.04 13.08 -5.74
N LYS A 198 6.77 12.91 -5.41
CA LYS A 198 6.21 13.28 -4.11
C LYS A 198 6.13 12.06 -3.22
N ILE A 199 6.54 12.23 -1.97
CA ILE A 199 6.47 11.22 -0.93
C ILE A 199 5.73 11.85 0.24
N ARG A 200 4.52 11.37 0.50
CA ARG A 200 3.68 11.84 1.60
C ARG A 200 3.83 10.90 2.78
N PHE A 201 4.16 11.46 3.93
CA PHE A 201 4.29 10.75 5.20
C PHE A 201 3.00 10.82 6.01
N SER A 202 2.83 9.91 6.97
CA SER A 202 1.69 9.90 7.90
C SER A 202 1.69 11.09 8.87
N LYS A 203 2.86 11.73 9.07
CA LYS A 203 3.11 12.76 10.07
C LYS A 203 4.16 13.76 9.56
N THR A 204 4.33 14.86 10.30
CA THR A 204 5.44 15.79 10.11
C THR A 204 6.78 15.11 10.37
N MET A 205 7.72 15.29 9.44
CA MET A 205 9.03 14.64 9.44
C MET A 205 10.16 15.60 9.78
N ASP A 206 11.24 15.07 10.36
CA ASP A 206 12.51 15.79 10.45
C ASP A 206 13.17 15.84 9.07
N ALA A 207 13.40 17.05 8.57
CA ALA A 207 13.87 17.30 7.20
C ALA A 207 15.25 16.66 6.93
N ASP A 208 16.17 16.74 7.90
CA ASP A 208 17.54 16.26 7.73
C ASP A 208 17.63 14.74 7.75
N SER A 209 16.82 14.08 8.59
CA SER A 209 16.70 12.63 8.61
C SER A 209 16.17 12.11 7.27
N VAL A 210 15.13 12.74 6.71
CA VAL A 210 14.55 12.34 5.42
C VAL A 210 15.54 12.56 4.27
N ARG A 211 16.30 13.67 4.29
CA ARG A 211 17.35 13.95 3.29
C ARG A 211 18.42 12.86 3.25
N LYS A 212 18.81 12.34 4.42
CA LYS A 212 19.80 11.24 4.54
C LYS A 212 19.20 9.88 4.20
N ALA A 213 17.89 9.71 4.40
CA ALA A 213 17.18 8.46 4.22
C ALA A 213 16.82 8.12 2.77
N ILE A 214 16.65 9.14 1.92
CA ILE A 214 16.18 8.95 0.55
C ILE A 214 17.33 8.52 -0.37
N ARG A 215 17.12 7.42 -1.09
CA ARG A 215 18.04 6.89 -2.10
C ARG A 215 17.26 6.52 -3.36
N ILE A 216 17.90 6.69 -4.52
CA ILE A 216 17.27 6.45 -5.83
C ILE A 216 18.22 5.62 -6.68
N GLU A 217 17.71 4.52 -7.26
CA GLU A 217 18.45 3.62 -8.12
C GLU A 217 17.71 3.40 -9.44
N PRO A 218 18.37 3.47 -10.62
CA PRO A 218 19.76 3.89 -10.80
C PRO A 218 19.98 5.35 -10.41
N GLU A 219 21.23 5.73 -10.13
CA GLU A 219 21.54 7.11 -9.78
C GLU A 219 21.14 8.08 -10.91
N ALA A 220 20.48 9.16 -10.50
CA ALA A 220 20.16 10.32 -11.32
C ALA A 220 20.35 11.59 -10.48
N ASN A 221 20.58 12.72 -11.13
CA ASN A 221 20.68 13.99 -10.45
C ASN A 221 19.33 14.40 -9.91
N TYR A 222 19.29 14.86 -8.66
CA TYR A 222 18.06 15.30 -8.03
C TYR A 222 18.29 16.43 -7.04
N ARG A 223 17.25 17.23 -6.84
CA ARG A 223 17.10 18.14 -5.71
C ARG A 223 16.02 17.59 -4.79
N LEU A 224 16.22 17.66 -3.48
CA LEU A 224 15.23 17.22 -2.50
C LEU A 224 14.74 18.43 -1.71
N ALA A 225 13.43 18.60 -1.66
CA ALA A 225 12.76 19.61 -0.86
C ALA A 225 11.81 18.92 0.14
N ILE A 226 11.85 19.35 1.40
CA ILE A 226 10.93 18.95 2.45
C ILE A 226 10.85 20.11 3.43
N GLY A 227 9.65 20.34 3.97
CA GLY A 227 9.35 21.50 4.81
C GLY A 227 8.67 22.62 4.04
N ALA A 228 7.78 23.34 4.71
CA ALA A 228 7.05 24.46 4.13
C ALA A 228 8.00 25.53 3.54
N GLY A 229 7.70 25.99 2.32
CA GLY A 229 8.49 27.01 1.63
C GLY A 229 9.75 26.50 0.91
N SER A 230 10.13 25.22 1.09
CA SER A 230 11.28 24.64 0.37
C SER A 230 11.00 24.30 -1.11
N HIS A 231 9.72 24.10 -1.46
CA HIS A 231 9.21 23.90 -2.82
C HIS A 231 7.69 24.18 -2.81
N PRO A 232 7.07 24.65 -3.91
CA PRO A 232 5.62 24.94 -3.95
C PRO A 232 4.71 23.77 -3.55
N GLU A 233 5.21 22.54 -3.74
CA GLU A 233 4.49 21.30 -3.43
C GLU A 233 5.05 20.55 -2.21
N ALA A 234 6.08 21.08 -1.54
CA ALA A 234 6.64 20.49 -0.34
C ALA A 234 5.93 21.03 0.91
N ALA A 235 5.86 20.18 1.93
CA ALA A 235 5.34 20.50 3.25
C ALA A 235 6.13 19.70 4.29
N ASP A 236 5.87 19.93 5.57
CA ASP A 236 6.62 19.24 6.64
C ASP A 236 6.33 17.73 6.67
N HIS A 237 5.26 17.27 6.02
CA HIS A 237 4.90 15.86 5.85
C HIS A 237 4.96 15.40 4.38
N VAL A 238 5.51 16.22 3.47
CA VAL A 238 5.62 15.92 2.04
C VAL A 238 7.02 16.25 1.55
N ALA A 239 7.80 15.23 1.22
CA ALA A 239 9.05 15.39 0.50
C ALA A 239 8.78 15.42 -1.00
N VAL A 240 9.45 16.32 -1.70
CA VAL A 240 9.47 16.43 -3.16
C VAL A 240 10.89 16.21 -3.64
N VAL A 241 11.12 15.08 -4.31
CA VAL A 241 12.38 14.77 -4.97
C VAL A 241 12.24 15.12 -6.44
N VAL A 242 13.00 16.09 -6.91
CA VAL A 242 12.94 16.59 -8.28
C VAL A 242 14.13 16.05 -9.05
N LEU A 243 13.94 14.95 -9.79
CA LEU A 243 14.96 14.50 -10.74
C LEU A 243 15.08 15.54 -11.86
N ASN A 244 16.30 15.80 -12.32
CA ASN A 244 16.57 16.78 -13.36
C ASN A 244 17.78 16.36 -14.19
N ASN A 245 18.02 17.08 -15.29
CA ASN A 245 19.11 16.83 -16.21
C ASN A 245 20.25 17.87 -16.11
N ASP A 246 20.36 18.58 -14.98
CA ASP A 246 21.37 19.64 -14.80
C ASP A 246 22.81 19.07 -14.73
N ASP A 247 22.96 17.78 -14.40
CA ASP A 247 24.25 17.06 -14.38
C ASP A 247 24.26 15.99 -15.48
N GLU A 248 25.06 16.22 -16.53
CA GLU A 248 25.16 15.35 -17.70
C GLU A 248 25.69 13.94 -17.39
N ASN A 249 26.39 13.75 -16.26
CA ASN A 249 26.89 12.42 -15.86
C ASN A 249 25.80 11.57 -15.19
N ARG A 250 24.74 12.22 -14.67
CA ARG A 250 23.63 11.57 -13.96
C ARG A 250 22.28 12.03 -14.52
N PRO A 251 22.02 11.87 -15.84
CA PRO A 251 20.77 12.31 -16.43
C PRO A 251 19.61 11.39 -16.05
N ILE A 252 18.39 11.89 -16.22
CA ILE A 252 17.19 11.07 -16.20
C ILE A 252 17.23 10.12 -17.41
N ARG A 253 17.18 8.82 -17.14
CA ARG A 253 17.22 7.78 -18.18
C ARG A 253 15.80 7.45 -18.62
N TYR A 254 15.60 7.34 -19.93
CA TYR A 254 14.34 6.90 -20.54
C TYR A 254 14.14 5.39 -20.42
N ASN A 255 12.89 4.93 -20.47
CA ASN A 255 12.53 3.49 -20.40
C ASN A 255 13.22 2.75 -19.26
N THR A 256 13.43 3.44 -18.14
CA THR A 256 14.27 2.95 -17.05
C THR A 256 13.41 2.81 -15.79
N ARG A 257 13.52 1.64 -15.15
CA ARG A 257 12.91 1.44 -13.84
C ARG A 257 13.76 2.12 -12.78
N TYR A 258 13.17 3.11 -12.12
CA TYR A 258 13.70 3.73 -10.93
C TYR A 258 13.07 3.09 -9.70
N VAL A 259 13.89 2.86 -8.67
CA VAL A 259 13.50 2.42 -7.33
C VAL A 259 13.88 3.54 -6.38
N VAL A 260 12.90 4.01 -5.62
CA VAL A 260 13.09 5.01 -4.57
C VAL A 260 12.93 4.32 -3.23
N VAL A 261 13.94 4.51 -2.38
CA VAL A 261 13.99 3.94 -1.02
C VAL A 261 13.92 5.08 -0.03
N VAL A 262 13.05 4.94 0.97
CA VAL A 262 13.05 5.74 2.18
C VAL A 262 13.52 4.84 3.32
N GLY A 263 14.76 5.04 3.75
CA GLY A 263 15.39 4.22 4.79
C GLY A 263 14.76 4.40 6.17
N ARG A 264 15.01 3.44 7.07
CA ARG A 264 14.52 3.43 8.47
C ARG A 264 15.03 4.61 9.29
N GLU A 265 16.11 5.25 8.86
CA GLU A 265 16.71 6.42 9.47
C GLU A 265 15.86 7.69 9.35
N ALA A 266 14.89 7.72 8.44
CA ALA A 266 13.89 8.78 8.40
C ALA A 266 13.09 8.81 9.72
N ALA A 267 12.98 9.98 10.33
CA ALA A 267 12.33 10.17 11.62
C ALA A 267 11.29 11.28 11.56
N ASP A 268 10.31 11.20 12.45
CA ASP A 268 9.39 12.32 12.67
C ASP A 268 10.08 13.47 13.43
N ALA A 269 9.38 14.59 13.59
CA ALA A 269 9.92 15.75 14.31
C ALA A 269 10.25 15.49 15.80
N SER A 270 9.79 14.39 16.39
CA SER A 270 10.15 13.97 17.76
C SER A 270 11.39 13.08 17.81
N GLY A 271 11.90 12.65 16.65
CA GLY A 271 13.03 11.72 16.54
C GLY A 271 12.62 10.24 16.44
N LEU A 272 11.31 9.94 16.43
CA LEU A 272 10.83 8.56 16.26
C LEU A 272 11.06 8.12 14.82
N ARG A 273 11.89 7.09 14.63
CA ARG A 273 12.28 6.56 13.32
C ARG A 273 11.19 5.70 12.67
N MET A 274 11.21 5.61 11.34
CA MET A 274 10.37 4.68 10.60
C MET A 274 10.64 3.24 11.06
N ARG A 275 9.58 2.48 11.34
CA ARG A 275 9.69 1.08 11.81
C ARG A 275 10.37 0.20 10.77
N GLN A 276 9.99 0.39 9.51
CA GLN A 276 10.48 -0.34 8.35
C GLN A 276 10.84 0.65 7.24
N GLU A 277 11.80 0.29 6.38
CA GLU A 277 12.05 1.05 5.17
C GLU A 277 10.86 0.95 4.21
N TYR A 278 10.67 1.99 3.40
CA TYR A 278 9.66 1.98 2.35
C TYR A 278 10.33 1.98 0.98
N ARG A 279 9.85 1.13 0.07
CA ARG A 279 10.36 1.04 -1.31
C ARG A 279 9.21 1.16 -2.27
N PHE A 280 9.40 1.96 -3.31
CA PHE A 280 8.51 1.98 -4.47
C PHE A 280 9.32 2.16 -5.75
N SER A 281 8.70 1.87 -6.88
CA SER A 281 9.32 1.97 -8.18
C SER A 281 8.41 2.58 -9.22
N PHE A 282 9.00 3.18 -10.24
CA PHE A 282 8.30 3.64 -11.43
C PHE A 282 9.19 3.44 -12.66
N VAL A 283 8.60 3.43 -13.85
CA VAL A 283 9.31 3.34 -15.12
C VAL A 283 9.11 4.64 -15.88
N THR A 284 10.21 5.31 -16.20
CA THR A 284 10.18 6.50 -17.07
C THR A 284 9.71 6.11 -18.47
N GLY A 285 8.95 6.99 -19.12
CA GLY A 285 8.52 6.81 -20.49
C GLY A 285 9.68 6.87 -21.49
N ALA A 286 9.34 6.92 -22.77
CA ALA A 286 10.29 7.06 -23.88
C ALA A 286 10.36 8.52 -24.40
N PRO A 287 11.42 8.88 -25.14
CA PRO A 287 11.55 10.20 -25.76
C PRO A 287 10.35 10.55 -26.66
N GLY A 288 9.90 11.80 -26.63
CA GLY A 288 8.70 12.24 -27.32
C GLY A 288 8.44 13.74 -27.18
N ILE A 289 7.24 14.14 -27.62
CA ILE A 289 6.74 15.51 -27.46
C ILE A 289 6.04 15.57 -26.09
N PHE A 290 6.51 16.40 -25.16
CA PHE A 290 5.87 16.50 -23.85
C PHE A 290 4.99 17.75 -23.70
N LYS A 291 5.16 18.75 -24.57
CA LYS A 291 4.37 19.98 -24.52
C LYS A 291 4.31 20.68 -25.88
N THR A 292 3.18 21.32 -26.18
CA THR A 292 3.03 22.25 -27.31
C THR A 292 2.46 23.58 -26.84
N ARG A 293 2.74 24.63 -27.61
CA ARG A 293 2.08 25.94 -27.53
C ARG A 293 1.73 26.38 -28.97
N PRO A 294 0.48 26.67 -29.31
CA PRO A 294 -0.71 26.55 -28.48
C PRO A 294 -0.91 25.12 -27.95
N ALA A 295 -1.54 25.03 -26.78
CA ALA A 295 -1.91 23.75 -26.20
C ALA A 295 -3.04 23.10 -27.02
N ASP A 296 -3.20 21.78 -26.88
CA ASP A 296 -4.34 21.10 -27.49
C ASP A 296 -5.66 21.63 -26.91
N GLY A 297 -6.62 21.93 -27.77
CA GLY A 297 -7.91 22.55 -27.43
C GLY A 297 -7.88 24.06 -27.18
N GLU A 298 -6.74 24.75 -27.30
CA GLU A 298 -6.65 26.19 -27.00
C GLU A 298 -7.51 27.03 -27.96
N MET A 299 -8.45 27.82 -27.44
CA MET A 299 -9.46 28.52 -28.26
C MET A 299 -9.12 29.97 -28.63
N ASN A 300 -8.26 30.62 -27.85
CA ASN A 300 -7.82 32.01 -28.04
C ASN A 300 -6.30 32.07 -28.16
N ALA A 301 -5.75 31.19 -28.99
CA ALA A 301 -4.32 31.10 -29.16
C ALA A 301 -3.78 32.43 -29.74
N PRO A 302 -2.74 33.03 -29.13
CA PRO A 302 -2.13 34.21 -29.70
C PRO A 302 -1.50 33.86 -31.05
N ASN A 303 -1.47 34.83 -31.97
CA ASN A 303 -0.81 34.66 -33.27
C ASN A 303 0.72 34.77 -33.12
N LEU A 304 1.29 33.87 -32.33
CA LEU A 304 2.70 33.69 -32.07
C LEU A 304 3.18 32.39 -32.73
N PRO A 305 4.49 32.20 -32.91
CA PRO A 305 5.03 30.95 -33.43
C PRO A 305 4.52 29.76 -32.62
N ILE A 306 4.16 28.68 -33.31
CA ILE A 306 3.81 27.43 -32.66
C ILE A 306 5.10 26.82 -32.12
N VAL A 307 5.12 26.42 -30.86
CA VAL A 307 6.28 25.88 -30.17
C VAL A 307 6.02 24.43 -29.79
N VAL A 308 6.94 23.54 -30.16
CA VAL A 308 6.93 22.12 -29.82
C VAL A 308 8.12 21.84 -28.92
N PHE A 309 7.84 21.33 -27.72
CA PHE A 309 8.86 20.97 -26.74
C PHE A 309 9.05 19.45 -26.76
N PHE A 310 10.26 19.04 -27.11
CA PHE A 310 10.68 17.65 -27.04
C PHE A 310 11.38 17.41 -25.72
N ASN A 311 11.21 16.22 -25.13
CA ASN A 311 11.98 15.83 -23.96
C ASN A 311 13.34 15.21 -24.37
N THR A 312 13.79 15.48 -25.57
CA THR A 312 15.02 14.92 -26.11
C THR A 312 15.59 15.86 -27.16
N LYS A 313 16.83 15.61 -27.55
CA LYS A 313 17.40 16.20 -28.77
C LYS A 313 16.81 15.45 -29.96
N ILE A 314 16.40 16.17 -31.01
CA ILE A 314 15.92 15.58 -32.27
C ILE A 314 16.88 15.86 -33.42
N GLN A 315 16.81 15.02 -34.46
CA GLN A 315 17.48 15.25 -35.74
C GLN A 315 16.73 16.33 -36.53
N PRO A 316 17.30 17.53 -36.79
CA PRO A 316 16.60 18.59 -37.50
C PRO A 316 16.07 18.18 -38.87
N GLU A 317 16.82 17.37 -39.61
CA GLU A 317 16.47 16.84 -40.93
C GLU A 317 15.22 15.93 -40.91
N SER A 318 14.92 15.32 -39.76
CA SER A 318 13.73 14.47 -39.58
C SER A 318 12.44 15.28 -39.35
N PHE A 319 12.57 16.57 -39.03
CA PHE A 319 11.46 17.50 -38.78
C PHE A 319 11.31 18.46 -39.97
N ASN A 320 10.46 18.08 -40.92
CA ASN A 320 10.33 18.74 -42.22
C ASN A 320 8.87 18.70 -42.73
N LEU A 321 8.62 19.24 -43.93
CA LEU A 321 7.27 19.34 -44.51
C LEU A 321 6.59 17.99 -44.78
N ASN A 322 7.32 16.87 -44.81
CA ASN A 322 6.73 15.54 -44.92
C ASN A 322 6.25 14.99 -43.57
N THR A 323 6.91 15.41 -42.49
CA THR A 323 6.64 14.95 -41.12
C THR A 323 5.78 15.93 -40.32
N VAL A 324 5.58 17.16 -40.78
CA VAL A 324 4.70 18.15 -40.14
C VAL A 324 3.56 18.51 -41.07
N ARG A 325 2.31 18.27 -40.64
CA ARG A 325 1.11 18.52 -41.44
C ARG A 325 0.16 19.47 -40.74
N PHE A 326 -0.38 20.41 -41.50
CA PHE A 326 -1.41 21.34 -41.06
C PHE A 326 -2.75 20.98 -41.70
N ARG A 327 -3.83 21.09 -40.92
CA ARG A 327 -5.21 21.09 -41.40
C ARG A 327 -5.94 22.29 -40.82
N PRO A 328 -6.47 23.20 -41.64
CA PRO A 328 -6.36 23.25 -43.11
C PRO A 328 -4.90 23.41 -43.58
N ARG A 329 -4.64 23.09 -44.85
CA ARG A 329 -3.32 23.30 -45.45
C ARG A 329 -3.01 24.80 -45.46
N LEU A 330 -1.77 25.16 -45.15
CA LEU A 330 -1.31 26.55 -45.17
C LEU A 330 -1.05 27.00 -46.61
N ASP A 331 -1.28 28.28 -46.88
CA ASP A 331 -1.00 28.89 -48.18
C ASP A 331 0.50 29.05 -48.45
N VAL A 332 1.28 29.21 -47.37
CA VAL A 332 2.74 29.35 -47.41
C VAL A 332 3.34 28.29 -46.51
N ASP A 333 4.36 27.59 -47.02
CA ASP A 333 5.08 26.58 -46.26
C ASP A 333 5.68 27.21 -44.98
N PRO A 334 5.53 26.56 -43.82
CA PRO A 334 6.07 27.07 -42.57
C PRO A 334 7.59 26.95 -42.53
N GLN A 335 8.23 27.82 -41.76
CA GLN A 335 9.66 27.70 -41.43
C GLN A 335 9.83 27.06 -40.05
N PHE A 336 10.86 26.24 -39.91
CA PHE A 336 11.20 25.57 -38.66
C PHE A 336 12.50 26.14 -38.10
N ILE A 337 12.44 26.68 -36.89
CA ILE A 337 13.59 27.17 -36.13
C ILE A 337 13.82 26.21 -34.98
N PHE A 338 15.06 25.73 -34.84
CA PHE A 338 15.47 24.80 -33.81
C PHE A 338 16.27 25.55 -32.75
N ASP A 339 15.72 25.59 -31.55
CA ASP A 339 16.37 26.12 -30.37
C ASP A 339 16.81 24.96 -29.46
N THR A 340 17.81 25.23 -28.63
CA THR A 340 18.21 24.34 -27.54
C THR A 340 17.73 24.92 -26.23
N ASP A 341 17.00 24.13 -25.46
CA ASP A 341 16.63 24.50 -24.10
C ASP A 341 17.89 24.62 -23.25
N ALA A 342 18.15 25.80 -22.70
CA ALA A 342 19.40 26.07 -21.98
C ALA A 342 19.56 25.27 -20.67
N ARG A 343 18.48 24.69 -20.14
CA ARG A 343 18.51 23.92 -18.88
C ARG A 343 18.74 22.43 -19.13
N THR A 344 18.06 21.89 -20.14
CA THR A 344 18.02 20.45 -20.39
C THR A 344 18.82 20.02 -21.61
N GLY A 345 19.24 20.97 -22.45
CA GLY A 345 19.85 20.69 -23.75
C GLY A 345 18.88 20.08 -24.77
N TRP A 346 17.59 19.98 -24.46
CA TRP A 346 16.60 19.38 -25.36
C TRP A 346 16.19 20.32 -26.48
N THR A 347 15.62 19.75 -27.55
CA THR A 347 15.21 20.56 -28.69
C THR A 347 13.85 21.22 -28.44
N ILE A 348 13.79 22.52 -28.73
CA ILE A 348 12.55 23.28 -28.86
C ILE A 348 12.43 23.65 -30.34
N VAL A 349 11.30 23.33 -30.97
CA VAL A 349 11.04 23.74 -32.35
C VAL A 349 10.01 24.85 -32.37
N ARG A 350 10.35 25.97 -33.01
CA ARG A 350 9.41 27.04 -33.33
C ARG A 350 9.02 26.94 -34.80
N ILE A 351 7.73 26.82 -35.04
CA ILE A 351 7.13 26.77 -36.36
C ILE A 351 6.58 28.17 -36.65
N LEU A 352 7.26 28.87 -37.55
CA LEU A 352 6.81 30.15 -38.10
C LEU A 352 5.85 29.85 -39.25
N ALA A 353 4.55 30.04 -39.00
CA ALA A 353 3.48 29.84 -39.96
C ALA A 353 2.62 31.10 -40.06
N ARG A 354 2.09 31.38 -41.25
CA ARG A 354 1.06 32.42 -41.42
C ARG A 354 -0.30 31.82 -41.08
N LEU A 355 -0.84 32.21 -39.93
CA LEU A 355 -2.11 31.71 -39.42
C LEU A 355 -3.15 32.81 -39.45
N GLU A 356 -4.29 32.51 -40.06
CA GLU A 356 -5.45 33.40 -40.08
C GLU A 356 -6.11 33.52 -38.68
N PRO A 357 -6.52 34.74 -38.27
CA PRO A 357 -7.32 34.95 -37.07
C PRO A 357 -8.64 34.18 -37.11
N GLU A 358 -9.14 33.80 -35.93
CA GLU A 358 -10.41 33.08 -35.78
C GLU A 358 -10.49 31.77 -36.57
N ARG A 359 -9.35 31.23 -37.01
CA ARG A 359 -9.28 29.97 -37.71
C ARG A 359 -8.75 28.89 -36.80
N THR A 360 -9.34 27.71 -36.94
CA THR A 360 -8.92 26.52 -36.22
C THR A 360 -7.93 25.74 -37.06
N TYR A 361 -6.81 25.37 -36.45
CA TYR A 361 -5.78 24.52 -37.04
C TYR A 361 -5.64 23.25 -36.24
N THR A 362 -5.40 22.15 -36.94
CA THR A 362 -4.92 20.88 -36.40
C THR A 362 -3.52 20.64 -36.96
N VAL A 363 -2.54 20.41 -36.10
CA VAL A 363 -1.17 20.13 -36.47
C VAL A 363 -0.85 18.69 -36.11
N THR A 364 -0.23 17.96 -37.04
CA THR A 364 0.23 16.59 -36.82
C THR A 364 1.73 16.50 -37.05
N ILE A 365 2.46 16.00 -36.07
CA ILE A 365 3.86 15.57 -36.19
C ILE A 365 3.86 14.06 -36.43
N GLY A 366 4.38 13.61 -37.55
CA GLY A 366 4.39 12.22 -37.99
C GLY A 366 5.51 11.36 -37.39
N ARG A 367 5.41 10.05 -37.60
CA ARG A 367 6.37 9.02 -37.11
C ARG A 367 7.77 9.09 -37.70
N GLY A 368 7.99 9.97 -38.68
CA GLY A 368 9.29 10.16 -39.33
C GLY A 368 10.27 10.99 -38.50
N VAL A 369 9.81 11.72 -37.48
CA VAL A 369 10.70 12.47 -36.59
C VAL A 369 11.51 11.49 -35.72
N ARG A 370 12.81 11.77 -35.58
CA ARG A 370 13.77 10.94 -34.85
C ARG A 370 14.49 11.73 -33.78
N SER A 371 14.85 11.07 -32.68
CA SER A 371 15.79 11.60 -31.70
C SER A 371 17.20 11.75 -32.32
N ALA A 372 18.09 12.47 -31.64
CA ALA A 372 19.50 12.57 -32.02
C ALA A 372 20.21 11.20 -32.09
N THR A 373 19.73 10.22 -31.33
CA THR A 373 20.20 8.82 -31.33
C THR A 373 19.44 7.93 -32.32
N ASN A 374 18.73 8.53 -33.28
CA ASN A 374 17.93 7.86 -34.31
C ASN A 374 16.78 6.97 -33.77
N GLN A 375 16.29 7.25 -32.55
CA GLN A 375 15.14 6.55 -31.98
C GLN A 375 13.82 7.19 -32.44
N PRO A 376 12.75 6.40 -32.65
CA PRO A 376 11.41 6.96 -32.88
C PRO A 376 10.89 7.68 -31.62
N LEU A 377 10.08 8.72 -31.83
CA LEU A 377 9.35 9.37 -30.74
C LEU A 377 8.13 8.52 -30.33
N SER A 378 8.00 8.28 -29.04
CA SER A 378 7.03 7.36 -28.42
C SER A 378 5.58 7.70 -28.71
N ASN A 379 5.27 8.99 -28.83
CA ASN A 379 3.92 9.50 -29.01
C ASN A 379 3.65 10.06 -30.41
N THR A 380 4.36 9.56 -31.43
CA THR A 380 4.10 9.93 -32.82
C THR A 380 3.25 8.87 -33.57
N PRO A 381 2.28 9.27 -34.42
CA PRO A 381 1.97 10.65 -34.78
C PRO A 381 1.31 11.40 -33.61
N TYR A 382 1.79 12.62 -33.36
CA TYR A 382 1.28 13.50 -32.32
C TYR A 382 0.40 14.55 -32.99
N THR A 383 -0.86 14.67 -32.57
CA THR A 383 -1.81 15.61 -33.17
C THR A 383 -2.44 16.48 -32.10
N TRP A 384 -2.51 17.79 -32.36
CA TRP A 384 -3.21 18.73 -31.50
C TRP A 384 -3.94 19.79 -32.32
N ARG A 385 -4.94 20.41 -31.73
CA ARG A 385 -5.85 21.38 -32.35
C ARG A 385 -5.90 22.66 -31.53
N PHE A 386 -5.94 23.81 -32.18
CA PHE A 386 -6.13 25.10 -31.52
C PHE A 386 -6.85 26.08 -32.46
N ARG A 387 -7.36 27.19 -31.92
CA ARG A 387 -8.00 28.28 -32.66
C ARG A 387 -7.29 29.59 -32.36
N ILE A 388 -6.93 30.32 -33.41
CA ILE A 388 -6.27 31.63 -33.27
C ILE A 388 -7.30 32.66 -32.79
N GLN A 389 -6.88 33.50 -31.85
CA GLN A 389 -7.69 34.60 -31.34
C GLN A 389 -8.15 35.55 -32.45
N ALA A 390 -9.24 36.28 -32.18
CA ALA A 390 -9.66 37.39 -33.04
C ALA A 390 -8.56 38.46 -33.12
N PRO A 391 -8.48 39.22 -34.23
CA PRO A 391 -7.56 40.35 -34.30
C PRO A 391 -7.89 41.36 -33.18
N PRO A 392 -6.88 42.03 -32.61
CA PRO A 392 -7.13 43.05 -31.59
C PRO A 392 -8.05 44.13 -32.16
N GLN A 393 -9.08 44.51 -31.39
CA GLN A 393 -9.96 45.60 -31.77
C GLN A 393 -9.18 46.92 -31.75
N VAL A 394 -9.02 47.54 -32.92
CA VAL A 394 -8.45 48.89 -33.01
C VAL A 394 -9.53 49.86 -32.55
N VAL A 395 -9.40 50.39 -31.33
CA VAL A 395 -10.24 51.51 -30.88
C VAL A 395 -9.61 52.79 -31.43
N PRO A 396 -10.27 53.51 -32.36
CA PRO A 396 -9.75 54.80 -32.81
C PRO A 396 -9.71 55.75 -31.63
N VAL A 397 -8.53 56.27 -31.33
CA VAL A 397 -8.35 57.35 -30.36
C VAL A 397 -8.73 58.63 -31.08
N GLU A 398 -9.89 59.20 -30.75
CA GLU A 398 -10.22 60.56 -31.20
C GLU A 398 -9.18 61.54 -30.62
N PRO A 399 -8.58 62.42 -31.44
CA PRO A 399 -7.68 63.44 -30.91
C PRO A 399 -8.44 64.34 -29.94
N PRO A 400 -7.80 64.81 -28.85
CA PRO A 400 -8.47 65.66 -27.87
C PRO A 400 -9.02 66.91 -28.55
N VAL A 401 -10.31 67.19 -28.32
CA VAL A 401 -10.94 68.43 -28.75
C VAL A 401 -10.28 69.58 -27.98
N VAL A 402 -9.44 70.35 -28.68
CA VAL A 402 -8.89 71.60 -28.16
C VAL A 402 -10.05 72.59 -28.06
N ARG A 403 -10.43 72.96 -26.84
CA ARG A 403 -11.39 74.03 -26.57
C ARG A 403 -10.67 75.34 -26.28
#